data_AF-A0AAU2EH22-F1
#
_entry.id   AF-A0AAU2EH22-F1
#
_cell.length_a   1.000
_cell.length_b   1.000
_cell.length_c   1.000
_cell.angle_alpha   90.00
_cell.angle_beta   90.00
_cell.angle_gamma   90.00
#
_symmetry.space_group_name_H-M   'P 1'
#
loop_
_entity.id
_entity.type
_entity.pdbx_description
1 polymer ?
#
loop_
_entity_poly.entity_id
_entity_poly.type
_entity_poly.pdbx_seq_one_letter_code
_entity_poly.pdbx_strand_id
1 'polypeptide(L)'
;MSSPAFKNTCRLEYTLTFVGAAQLTGRIDTESHQPLVWSYYHGLPEPTGSTLTGQQHDLDAEKQAMNILANRIYRHLACTTDDEYRARIGQIRRGEVTLFSALGPCHSCREVLRLLRADLPTVSFEVTYRNSTRDGGSARLLAAGDGLSGAYGFGDAEQVQPGGQWRKSFPGVPVPAATAAFWMQFTAGPRVTGAEAAVAGQPYTSCRYPRARQSGTPDEVTAVVDQVAAAVWDGIAPGQQFNDRTFPQFVRNVGSGELLLVCEQGPSAAGQATVAAFVADFPKVRVQVDYPGAAARSGGLGYADAVQAGGGWRKVFPAG
;
A
#
# COMPACT_ATOMS: atom_id res chain seq x y z
N MET A 1 -25.00 -40.53 7.80
CA MET A 1 -24.34 -39.29 7.37
C MET A 1 -22.84 -39.50 7.50
N SER A 2 -22.12 -39.70 6.40
CA SER A 2 -20.66 -39.79 6.39
C SER A 2 -20.07 -38.42 6.69
N SER A 3 -19.16 -38.33 7.66
CA SER A 3 -18.36 -37.12 7.87
C SER A 3 -17.61 -36.80 6.57
N PRO A 4 -17.60 -35.55 6.06
CA PRO A 4 -16.82 -35.22 4.88
C PRO A 4 -15.35 -35.55 5.15
N ALA A 5 -14.75 -36.34 4.26
CA ALA A 5 -13.50 -37.05 4.51
C ALA A 5 -12.26 -36.14 4.66
N PHE A 6 -12.37 -34.84 4.37
CA PHE A 6 -11.27 -33.88 4.55
C PHE A 6 -11.81 -32.51 5.01
N LYS A 7 -11.34 -32.06 6.19
CA LYS A 7 -11.56 -30.71 6.71
C LYS A 7 -10.25 -29.94 6.66
N ASN A 8 -10.21 -28.86 5.88
CA ASN A 8 -9.11 -27.89 5.93
C ASN A 8 -9.47 -26.75 6.88
N THR A 9 -8.46 -26.14 7.50
CA THR A 9 -8.60 -24.91 8.26
C THR A 9 -7.68 -23.86 7.68
N CYS A 10 -8.18 -22.64 7.54
CA CYS A 10 -7.42 -21.53 7.01
C CYS A 10 -7.51 -20.32 7.94
N ARG A 11 -6.41 -19.58 8.05
CA ARG A 11 -6.33 -18.32 8.76
C ARG A 11 -5.76 -17.27 7.82
N LEU A 12 -6.46 -16.16 7.65
CA LEU A 12 -6.01 -14.99 6.90
C LEU A 12 -5.91 -13.81 7.85
N GLU A 13 -4.72 -13.24 7.98
CA GLU A 13 -4.45 -11.99 8.70
C GLU A 13 -4.10 -10.91 7.67
N TYR A 14 -4.57 -9.69 7.90
CA TYR A 14 -4.37 -8.63 6.92
C TYR A 14 -4.31 -7.25 7.57
N THR A 15 -3.54 -6.37 6.92
CA THR A 15 -3.53 -4.93 7.16
C THR A 15 -3.48 -4.22 5.81
N LEU A 16 -4.50 -3.42 5.52
CA LEU A 16 -4.65 -2.67 4.28
C LEU A 16 -4.72 -1.19 4.59
N THR A 17 -3.86 -0.41 3.94
CA THR A 17 -3.90 1.06 4.02
C THR A 17 -4.49 1.62 2.74
N PHE A 18 -5.37 2.60 2.88
CA PHE A 18 -6.07 3.24 1.79
C PHE A 18 -5.62 4.68 1.64
N VAL A 19 -5.94 5.30 0.51
CA VAL A 19 -5.93 6.74 0.42
C VAL A 19 -7.30 7.31 0.77
N GLY A 20 -7.34 8.25 1.72
CA GLY A 20 -8.57 8.92 2.12
C GLY A 20 -9.56 8.08 2.95
N ALA A 21 -9.24 6.83 3.28
CA ALA A 21 -10.03 5.98 4.15
C ALA A 21 -9.18 5.41 5.29
N ALA A 22 -9.85 5.04 6.39
CA ALA A 22 -9.19 4.43 7.54
C ALA A 22 -8.49 3.12 7.16
N GLN A 23 -7.43 2.78 7.88
CA GLN A 23 -6.77 1.49 7.74
C GLN A 23 -7.76 0.35 8.08
N LEU A 24 -7.72 -0.73 7.30
CA LEU A 24 -8.48 -1.94 7.57
C LEU A 24 -7.52 -3.06 7.99
N THR A 25 -7.58 -3.46 9.25
CA THR A 25 -6.83 -4.59 9.79
C THR A 25 -7.79 -5.64 10.31
N GLY A 26 -7.43 -6.91 10.20
CA GLY A 26 -8.21 -7.96 10.84
C GLY A 26 -7.69 -9.35 10.61
N ARG A 27 -8.50 -10.30 11.08
CA ARG A 27 -8.28 -11.73 10.94
C ARG A 27 -9.56 -12.42 10.49
N ILE A 28 -9.40 -13.47 9.71
CA ILE A 28 -10.44 -14.35 9.21
C ILE A 28 -9.98 -15.78 9.48
N ASP A 29 -10.77 -16.55 10.22
CA ASP A 29 -10.56 -18.00 10.38
C ASP A 29 -11.72 -18.71 9.67
N THR A 30 -11.41 -19.68 8.82
CA THR A 30 -12.38 -20.48 8.06
C THR A 30 -12.08 -21.97 8.16
N GLU A 31 -13.11 -22.78 8.01
CA GLU A 31 -13.03 -24.24 7.90
C GLU A 31 -13.75 -24.68 6.62
N SER A 32 -13.28 -25.74 5.97
CA SER A 32 -13.98 -26.29 4.81
C SER A 32 -15.40 -26.74 5.17
N HIS A 33 -16.32 -26.69 4.20
CA HIS A 33 -17.73 -27.13 4.35
C HIS A 33 -18.58 -26.26 5.26
N GLN A 34 -18.11 -25.05 5.62
CA GLN A 34 -18.96 -24.03 6.23
C GLN A 34 -19.93 -23.43 5.20
N PRO A 35 -21.10 -22.90 5.64
CA PRO A 35 -22.06 -22.26 4.73
C PRO A 35 -21.39 -21.22 3.83
N LEU A 36 -21.79 -21.21 2.55
CA LEU A 36 -21.23 -20.28 1.57
C LEU A 36 -21.47 -18.84 2.01
N VAL A 37 -20.41 -18.04 1.93
CA VAL A 37 -20.49 -16.59 1.97
C VAL A 37 -20.76 -16.08 0.56
N TRP A 38 -21.47 -14.95 0.45
CA TRP A 38 -21.47 -14.19 -0.80
C TRP A 38 -20.02 -13.95 -1.24
N SER A 39 -19.73 -14.06 -2.53
CA SER A 39 -18.37 -14.03 -3.06
C SER A 39 -18.26 -13.09 -4.24
N TYR A 40 -17.47 -12.04 -4.10
CA TYR A 40 -17.09 -11.18 -5.22
C TYR A 40 -16.50 -11.97 -6.41
N TYR A 41 -15.75 -13.05 -6.15
CA TYR A 41 -15.14 -13.91 -7.17
C TYR A 41 -16.03 -15.10 -7.63
N HIS A 42 -17.37 -14.99 -7.54
CA HIS A 42 -18.28 -16.06 -7.97
C HIS A 42 -18.18 -16.36 -9.49
N GLY A 43 -18.43 -17.61 -9.88
CA GLY A 43 -18.67 -17.98 -11.28
C GLY A 43 -17.42 -18.19 -12.15
N LEU A 44 -16.23 -18.22 -11.56
CA LEU A 44 -15.02 -18.55 -12.30
C LEU A 44 -15.07 -20.02 -12.76
N PRO A 45 -14.86 -20.30 -14.05
CA PRO A 45 -14.79 -21.68 -14.52
C PRO A 45 -13.64 -22.39 -13.81
N GLU A 46 -13.91 -23.61 -13.32
CA GLU A 46 -12.84 -24.51 -12.88
C GLU A 46 -11.84 -24.65 -14.02
N PRO A 47 -10.54 -24.42 -13.79
CA PRO A 47 -9.59 -24.54 -14.88
C PRO A 47 -9.54 -25.99 -15.38
N THR A 48 -9.31 -26.14 -16.68
CA THR A 48 -9.48 -27.40 -17.42
C THR A 48 -8.68 -28.54 -16.78
N GLY A 49 -9.34 -29.65 -16.43
CA GLY A 49 -8.70 -30.85 -15.86
C GLY A 49 -8.94 -31.10 -14.36
N SER A 50 -9.71 -30.25 -13.69
CA SER A 50 -10.14 -30.48 -12.29
C SER A 50 -11.04 -31.72 -12.16
N THR A 51 -10.75 -32.61 -11.20
CA THR A 51 -11.50 -33.87 -10.96
C THR A 51 -12.63 -33.72 -9.92
N LEU A 52 -12.70 -32.58 -9.22
CA LEU A 52 -13.75 -32.26 -8.25
C LEU A 52 -14.71 -31.23 -8.87
N THR A 53 -16.02 -31.40 -8.66
CA THR A 53 -17.05 -30.54 -9.25
C THR A 53 -17.26 -29.26 -8.44
N GLY A 54 -17.55 -28.14 -9.12
CA GLY A 54 -17.42 -26.76 -8.62
C GLY A 54 -18.04 -26.42 -7.25
N GLN A 55 -19.11 -27.08 -6.80
CA GLN A 55 -19.68 -26.83 -5.46
C GLN A 55 -18.76 -27.27 -4.31
N GLN A 56 -17.91 -28.28 -4.52
CA GLN A 56 -17.04 -28.80 -3.46
C GLN A 56 -15.87 -27.84 -3.17
N HIS A 57 -15.36 -27.17 -4.21
CA HIS A 57 -14.29 -26.16 -4.07
C HIS A 57 -14.80 -24.80 -3.58
N ASP A 58 -16.06 -24.45 -3.83
CA ASP A 58 -16.67 -23.25 -3.26
C ASP A 58 -16.69 -23.26 -1.72
N LEU A 59 -16.62 -24.46 -1.14
CA LEU A 59 -16.57 -24.70 0.29
C LEU A 59 -15.14 -24.78 0.84
N ASP A 60 -14.11 -24.57 0.04
CA ASP A 60 -12.72 -24.59 0.51
C ASP A 60 -12.42 -23.42 1.45
N ALA A 61 -11.71 -23.72 2.55
CA ALA A 61 -11.42 -22.76 3.59
C ALA A 61 -10.68 -21.51 3.05
N GLU A 62 -9.70 -21.69 2.16
CA GLU A 62 -8.93 -20.61 1.55
C GLU A 62 -9.82 -19.72 0.67
N LYS A 63 -10.64 -20.33 -0.18
CA LYS A 63 -11.57 -19.61 -1.05
C LYS A 63 -12.56 -18.78 -0.24
N GLN A 64 -13.12 -19.36 0.84
CA GLN A 64 -13.95 -18.62 1.77
C GLN A 64 -13.20 -17.46 2.42
N ALA A 65 -11.96 -17.67 2.88
CA ALA A 65 -11.19 -16.61 3.53
C ALA A 65 -10.92 -15.42 2.60
N MET A 66 -10.55 -15.69 1.34
CA MET A 66 -10.32 -14.66 0.32
C MET A 66 -11.62 -13.92 -0.04
N ASN A 67 -12.74 -14.64 -0.18
CA ASN A 67 -14.04 -14.03 -0.44
C ASN A 67 -14.49 -13.15 0.73
N ILE A 68 -14.31 -13.60 1.98
CA ILE A 68 -14.60 -12.77 3.16
C ILE A 68 -13.72 -11.52 3.17
N LEU A 69 -12.44 -11.62 2.82
CA LEU A 69 -11.56 -10.45 2.71
C LEU A 69 -12.09 -9.46 1.67
N ALA A 70 -12.39 -9.93 0.45
CA ALA A 70 -12.95 -9.09 -0.61
C ALA A 70 -14.23 -8.37 -0.15
N ASN A 71 -15.14 -9.09 0.51
CA ASN A 71 -16.37 -8.52 1.07
C ASN A 71 -16.11 -7.48 2.16
N ARG A 72 -15.09 -7.70 3.01
CA ARG A 72 -14.72 -6.72 4.03
C ARG A 72 -14.18 -5.45 3.38
N ILE A 73 -13.34 -5.56 2.35
CA ILE A 73 -12.86 -4.41 1.56
C ILE A 73 -14.06 -3.70 0.91
N TYR A 74 -14.97 -4.47 0.29
CA TYR A 74 -16.16 -3.94 -0.38
C TYR A 74 -17.02 -3.08 0.55
N ARG A 75 -17.29 -3.59 1.77
CA ARG A 75 -18.04 -2.85 2.80
C ARG A 75 -17.25 -1.67 3.34
N HIS A 76 -15.93 -1.83 3.54
CA HIS A 76 -15.05 -0.77 4.04
C HIS A 76 -15.00 0.43 3.09
N LEU A 77 -15.02 0.17 1.78
CA LEU A 77 -15.08 1.19 0.74
C LEU A 77 -16.49 1.73 0.48
N ALA A 78 -17.49 1.28 1.26
CA ALA A 78 -18.91 1.62 1.12
C ALA A 78 -19.41 1.42 -0.32
N CYS A 79 -18.98 0.33 -0.97
CA CYS A 79 -19.46 -0.04 -2.30
C CYS A 79 -20.87 -0.63 -2.22
N THR A 80 -21.66 -0.39 -3.26
CA THR A 80 -23.00 -0.96 -3.45
C THR A 80 -23.13 -1.70 -4.78
N THR A 81 -22.15 -1.56 -5.67
CA THR A 81 -22.04 -2.30 -6.94
C THR A 81 -20.62 -2.80 -7.18
N ASP A 82 -20.46 -3.79 -8.07
CA ASP A 82 -19.14 -4.32 -8.44
C ASP A 82 -18.30 -3.31 -9.23
N ASP A 83 -18.92 -2.45 -10.03
CA ASP A 83 -18.23 -1.39 -10.76
C ASP A 83 -17.67 -0.33 -9.81
N GLU A 84 -18.42 0.05 -8.76
CA GLU A 84 -17.90 0.91 -7.69
C GLU A 84 -16.72 0.25 -6.98
N TYR A 85 -16.80 -1.06 -6.71
CA TYR A 85 -15.69 -1.78 -6.10
C TYR A 85 -14.44 -1.77 -6.98
N ARG A 86 -14.57 -2.08 -8.29
CA ARG A 86 -13.45 -2.02 -9.24
C ARG A 86 -12.85 -0.63 -9.33
N ALA A 87 -13.67 0.41 -9.33
CA ALA A 87 -13.20 1.79 -9.37
C ALA A 87 -12.49 2.22 -8.06
N ARG A 88 -12.93 1.71 -6.92
CA ARG A 88 -12.41 2.12 -5.59
C ARG A 88 -11.31 1.24 -5.05
N ILE A 89 -11.16 -0.01 -5.50
CA ILE A 89 -10.14 -0.92 -4.96
C ILE A 89 -8.71 -0.41 -5.23
N GLY A 90 -8.52 0.38 -6.28
CA GLY A 90 -7.28 1.11 -6.56
C GLY A 90 -6.92 2.17 -5.49
N GLN A 91 -7.81 2.47 -4.54
CA GLN A 91 -7.50 3.32 -3.38
C GLN A 91 -6.62 2.60 -2.35
N ILE A 92 -6.47 1.28 -2.42
CA ILE A 92 -5.54 0.54 -1.57
C ILE A 92 -4.12 0.89 -2.01
N ARG A 93 -3.41 1.63 -1.16
CA ARG A 93 -2.06 2.13 -1.47
C ARG A 93 -0.97 1.14 -1.08
N ARG A 94 -1.20 0.34 -0.04
CA ARG A 94 -0.30 -0.71 0.43
C ARG A 94 -1.03 -1.68 1.34
N GLY A 95 -0.48 -2.86 1.53
CA GLY A 95 -0.92 -3.75 2.58
C GLY A 95 -0.13 -5.04 2.64
N GLU A 96 -0.44 -5.82 3.67
CA GLU A 96 0.08 -7.16 3.89
C GLU A 96 -1.10 -8.10 4.14
N VAL A 97 -1.08 -9.25 3.49
CA VAL A 97 -2.03 -10.35 3.68
C VAL A 97 -1.24 -11.63 3.91
N THR A 98 -1.41 -12.26 5.06
CA THR A 98 -0.80 -13.54 5.40
C THR A 98 -1.88 -14.61 5.50
N LEU A 99 -1.80 -15.61 4.64
CA LEU A 99 -2.70 -16.75 4.58
C LEU A 99 -1.98 -18.00 5.07
N PHE A 100 -2.43 -18.58 6.18
CA PHE A 100 -2.05 -19.93 6.57
C PHE A 100 -3.15 -20.92 6.15
N SER A 101 -2.77 -22.01 5.49
CA SER A 101 -3.65 -23.15 5.20
C SER A 101 -3.06 -24.44 5.78
N ALA A 102 -3.88 -25.24 6.45
CA ALA A 102 -3.39 -26.49 7.03
C ALA A 102 -2.98 -27.53 5.96
N LEU A 103 -3.57 -27.49 4.77
CA LEU A 103 -3.27 -28.40 3.65
C LEU A 103 -2.55 -27.73 2.49
N GLY A 104 -2.64 -26.41 2.37
CA GLY A 104 -2.19 -25.65 1.21
C GLY A 104 -3.31 -25.44 0.19
N PRO A 105 -3.24 -24.38 -0.64
CA PRO A 105 -4.31 -24.07 -1.58
C PRO A 105 -4.36 -25.09 -2.72
N CYS A 106 -5.56 -25.63 -2.96
CA CYS A 106 -5.86 -26.41 -4.16
C CYS A 106 -5.80 -25.54 -5.42
N HIS A 107 -6.03 -26.17 -6.57
CA HIS A 107 -6.05 -25.52 -7.88
C HIS A 107 -7.00 -24.32 -7.98
N SER A 108 -8.27 -24.48 -7.61
CA SER A 108 -9.27 -23.39 -7.68
C SER A 108 -8.99 -22.28 -6.67
N CYS A 109 -8.47 -22.61 -5.49
CA CYS A 109 -8.03 -21.63 -4.50
C CYS A 109 -6.86 -20.77 -5.00
N ARG A 110 -5.88 -21.36 -5.70
CA ARG A 110 -4.78 -20.58 -6.30
C ARG A 110 -5.27 -19.61 -7.36
N GLU A 111 -6.31 -19.96 -8.12
CA GLU A 111 -6.89 -19.07 -9.12
C GLU A 111 -7.60 -17.87 -8.50
N VAL A 112 -8.37 -18.07 -7.42
CA VAL A 112 -8.96 -16.97 -6.66
C VAL A 112 -7.88 -16.07 -6.06
N LEU A 113 -6.80 -16.65 -5.52
CA LEU A 113 -5.66 -15.88 -5.03
C LEU A 113 -5.01 -15.06 -6.14
N ARG A 114 -4.87 -15.63 -7.34
CA ARG A 114 -4.31 -14.93 -8.51
C ARG A 114 -5.15 -13.71 -8.88
N LEU A 115 -6.48 -13.84 -8.88
CA LEU A 115 -7.40 -12.74 -9.18
C LEU A 115 -7.41 -11.67 -8.09
N LEU A 116 -7.48 -12.09 -6.82
CA LEU A 116 -7.37 -11.17 -5.69
C LEU A 116 -6.08 -10.36 -5.73
N ARG A 117 -4.96 -10.99 -6.11
CA ARG A 117 -3.68 -10.31 -6.30
C ARG A 117 -3.66 -9.37 -7.50
N ALA A 118 -4.39 -9.69 -8.57
CA ALA A 118 -4.52 -8.81 -9.73
C ALA A 118 -5.32 -7.56 -9.38
N ASP A 119 -6.36 -7.67 -8.55
CA ASP A 119 -7.14 -6.53 -8.07
C ASP A 119 -6.39 -5.71 -6.99
N LEU A 120 -5.43 -6.33 -6.30
CA LEU A 120 -4.65 -5.75 -5.19
C LEU A 120 -3.14 -5.70 -5.48
N PRO A 121 -2.70 -5.03 -6.58
CA PRO A 121 -1.29 -5.05 -6.98
C PRO A 121 -0.35 -4.38 -5.98
N THR A 122 -0.88 -3.53 -5.09
CA THR A 122 -0.13 -2.79 -4.06
C THR A 122 0.05 -3.56 -2.76
N VAL A 123 -0.58 -4.73 -2.64
CA VAL A 123 -0.61 -5.55 -1.41
C VAL A 123 0.34 -6.72 -1.56
N SER A 124 1.18 -6.92 -0.54
CA SER A 124 2.02 -8.12 -0.45
C SER A 124 1.22 -9.27 0.12
N PHE A 125 1.33 -10.45 -0.50
CA PHE A 125 0.69 -11.68 -0.03
C PHE A 125 1.74 -12.70 0.38
N GLU A 126 1.57 -13.30 1.55
CA GLU A 126 2.32 -14.48 1.98
C GLU A 126 1.35 -15.63 2.19
N VAL A 127 1.60 -16.77 1.55
CA VAL A 127 0.85 -18.00 1.77
C VAL A 127 1.75 -19.04 2.42
N THR A 128 1.35 -19.53 3.59
CA THR A 128 2.04 -20.58 4.33
C THR A 128 1.15 -21.83 4.46
N TYR A 129 1.77 -23.01 4.44
CA TYR A 129 1.07 -24.26 4.64
C TYR A 129 1.98 -25.35 5.18
N ARG A 130 1.40 -26.39 5.80
CA ARG A 130 2.17 -27.44 6.44
C ARG A 130 3.00 -28.23 5.42
N ASN A 131 4.22 -28.59 5.80
CA ASN A 131 5.02 -29.61 5.09
C ASN A 131 4.83 -31.02 5.68
N SER A 132 3.79 -31.26 6.50
CA SER A 132 3.48 -32.59 7.03
C SER A 132 1.98 -32.81 7.27
N THR A 133 1.53 -34.05 7.11
CA THR A 133 0.20 -34.52 7.50
C THR A 133 0.22 -35.00 8.96
N ARG A 134 -0.96 -35.23 9.54
CA ARG A 134 -1.18 -35.51 10.97
C ARG A 134 -0.49 -36.80 11.48
N ASP A 135 -0.11 -37.70 10.58
CA ASP A 135 0.49 -39.01 10.88
C ASP A 135 2.01 -39.07 10.63
N GLY A 136 2.70 -37.91 10.57
CA GLY A 136 4.15 -37.85 10.38
C GLY A 136 4.63 -38.07 8.94
N GLY A 137 3.72 -38.26 7.99
CA GLY A 137 4.03 -38.15 6.56
C GLY A 137 4.34 -36.70 6.19
N SER A 138 5.35 -36.44 5.36
CA SER A 138 5.54 -35.09 4.82
C SER A 138 4.42 -34.77 3.84
N ALA A 139 4.01 -33.49 3.77
CA ALA A 139 3.08 -33.00 2.76
C ALA A 139 3.63 -33.16 1.33
N ARG A 140 4.85 -33.69 1.15
CA ARG A 140 5.31 -34.32 -0.11
C ARG A 140 4.35 -35.38 -0.67
N LEU A 141 3.42 -35.92 0.10
CA LEU A 141 2.36 -36.82 -0.41
C LEU A 141 1.24 -36.07 -1.17
N LEU A 142 1.13 -34.75 -1.05
CA LEU A 142 0.38 -33.91 -1.98
C LEU A 142 1.42 -33.31 -2.92
N ALA A 143 1.48 -33.78 -4.17
CA ALA A 143 2.42 -33.24 -5.13
C ALA A 143 2.21 -31.72 -5.27
N ALA A 144 3.16 -30.94 -4.74
CA ALA A 144 3.31 -29.55 -5.13
C ALA A 144 3.64 -29.55 -6.63
N GLY A 145 2.91 -28.76 -7.41
CA GLY A 145 3.13 -28.64 -8.84
C GLY A 145 3.58 -27.24 -9.22
N ASP A 146 4.34 -27.15 -10.31
CA ASP A 146 4.74 -25.90 -10.92
C ASP A 146 3.50 -25.18 -11.48
N GLY A 147 3.17 -24.00 -10.94
CA GLY A 147 2.08 -23.16 -11.44
C GLY A 147 0.67 -23.62 -11.04
N LEU A 148 -0.33 -23.15 -11.81
CA LEU A 148 -1.74 -23.32 -11.45
C LEU A 148 -2.17 -24.79 -11.45
N SER A 149 -1.51 -25.69 -12.18
CA SER A 149 -1.98 -27.04 -12.54
C SER A 149 -1.61 -28.19 -11.56
N GLY A 150 -0.98 -27.93 -10.41
CA GLY A 150 -0.65 -28.94 -9.39
C GLY A 150 -1.84 -29.38 -8.51
N ALA A 151 -1.68 -30.41 -7.67
CA ALA A 151 -2.76 -30.88 -6.79
C ALA A 151 -3.04 -29.91 -5.63
N TYR A 152 -2.02 -29.55 -4.85
CA TYR A 152 -2.10 -28.61 -3.72
C TYR A 152 -0.77 -27.88 -3.53
N GLY A 153 -0.80 -26.64 -3.01
CA GLY A 153 0.40 -25.82 -2.77
C GLY A 153 1.03 -25.24 -4.04
N PHE A 154 2.19 -24.58 -3.89
CA PHE A 154 2.98 -24.00 -4.99
C PHE A 154 4.28 -24.79 -5.17
N GLY A 155 4.61 -25.14 -6.42
CA GLY A 155 5.84 -25.89 -6.75
C GLY A 155 7.13 -25.13 -6.45
N ASP A 156 7.07 -23.80 -6.46
CA ASP A 156 8.19 -22.91 -6.15
C ASP A 156 8.08 -22.27 -4.76
N ALA A 157 7.35 -22.92 -3.83
CA ALA A 157 7.35 -22.53 -2.43
C ALA A 157 8.66 -22.90 -1.74
N GLU A 158 9.10 -22.05 -0.82
CA GLU A 158 10.30 -22.25 -0.02
C GLU A 158 9.95 -22.89 1.32
N GLN A 159 10.83 -23.75 1.85
CA GLN A 159 10.64 -24.31 3.18
C GLN A 159 11.18 -23.34 4.24
N VAL A 160 10.29 -22.87 5.13
CA VAL A 160 10.65 -21.99 6.26
C VAL A 160 11.15 -22.81 7.44
N GLN A 161 12.25 -22.35 8.03
CA GLN A 161 12.85 -22.92 9.25
C GLN A 161 12.86 -21.87 10.38
N PRO A 162 12.74 -22.29 11.66
CA PRO A 162 12.42 -23.63 12.14
C PRO A 162 10.91 -23.92 12.05
N GLY A 163 10.53 -25.15 11.70
CA GLY A 163 9.11 -25.58 11.71
C GLY A 163 8.63 -26.20 10.41
N GLY A 164 9.43 -26.14 9.35
CA GLY A 164 9.19 -26.86 8.11
C GLY A 164 7.82 -26.58 7.52
N GLN A 165 7.41 -25.31 7.42
CA GLN A 165 6.23 -24.95 6.62
C GLN A 165 6.69 -24.58 5.21
N TRP A 166 5.83 -24.80 4.22
CA TRP A 166 6.02 -24.21 2.90
C TRP A 166 5.52 -22.76 2.92
N ARG A 167 6.25 -21.87 2.26
CA ARG A 167 5.93 -20.46 2.10
C ARG A 167 6.02 -20.07 0.64
N LYS A 168 5.01 -19.34 0.18
CA LYS A 168 5.04 -18.63 -1.08
C LYS A 168 4.77 -17.15 -0.82
N SER A 169 5.72 -16.30 -1.20
CA SER A 169 5.59 -14.85 -1.09
C SER A 169 5.32 -14.22 -2.45
N PHE A 170 4.47 -13.21 -2.45
CA PHE A 170 4.09 -12.43 -3.61
C PHE A 170 4.24 -10.96 -3.24
N PRO A 171 5.30 -10.27 -3.72
CA PRO A 171 5.50 -8.87 -3.38
C PRO A 171 4.41 -8.02 -4.02
N GLY A 172 3.88 -7.06 -3.26
CA GLY A 172 3.10 -5.95 -3.79
C GLY A 172 4.00 -4.82 -4.27
N VAL A 173 3.42 -3.87 -5.00
CA VAL A 173 4.09 -2.62 -5.41
C VAL A 173 3.35 -1.45 -4.75
N PRO A 174 3.72 -1.08 -3.50
CA PRO A 174 3.07 0.01 -2.78
C PRO A 174 3.13 1.34 -3.53
N VAL A 175 2.04 2.10 -3.48
CA VAL A 175 2.01 3.50 -3.93
C VAL A 175 2.57 4.37 -2.81
N PRO A 176 3.67 5.11 -3.04
CA PRO A 176 4.31 5.90 -2.00
C PRO A 176 3.44 7.07 -1.55
N ALA A 177 3.53 7.38 -0.25
CA ALA A 177 2.93 8.55 0.37
C ALA A 177 3.99 9.41 1.07
N ALA A 178 3.70 10.70 1.17
CA ALA A 178 4.46 11.63 1.99
C ALA A 178 3.52 12.45 2.86
N THR A 179 3.98 12.75 4.08
CA THR A 179 3.29 13.64 5.01
C THR A 179 4.18 14.83 5.34
N ALA A 180 3.54 15.95 5.62
CA ALA A 180 4.19 17.17 6.06
C ALA A 180 3.56 17.62 7.38
N ALA A 181 4.37 18.06 8.32
CA ALA A 181 3.95 18.88 9.45
C ALA A 181 4.72 20.19 9.39
N PHE A 182 4.05 21.32 9.51
CA PHE A 182 4.70 22.61 9.33
C PHE A 182 4.18 23.69 10.27
N TRP A 183 5.03 24.67 10.53
CA TRP A 183 4.64 25.96 11.03
C TRP A 183 5.48 27.06 10.41
N MET A 184 4.88 28.22 10.14
CA MET A 184 5.56 29.39 9.60
C MET A 184 5.05 30.65 10.28
N GLN A 185 5.98 31.47 10.75
CA GLN A 185 5.72 32.76 11.35
C GLN A 185 6.07 33.86 10.35
N PHE A 186 5.11 34.73 10.06
CA PHE A 186 5.35 35.90 9.22
C PHE A 186 5.99 37.02 10.03
N THR A 187 6.87 37.79 9.38
CA THR A 187 7.61 38.92 9.97
C THR A 187 6.63 39.97 10.51
N ALA A 188 5.55 40.20 9.78
CA ALA A 188 4.37 40.92 10.24
C ALA A 188 3.15 40.13 9.79
N GLY A 189 2.53 39.38 10.70
CA GLY A 189 1.37 38.56 10.35
C GLY A 189 1.15 37.36 11.28
N PRO A 190 0.15 36.52 10.94
CA PRO A 190 -0.20 35.36 11.74
C PRO A 190 0.90 34.30 11.69
N ARG A 191 0.85 33.38 12.65
CA ARG A 191 1.50 32.07 12.54
C ARG A 191 0.56 31.14 11.80
N VAL A 192 1.05 30.46 10.78
CA VAL A 192 0.35 29.37 10.12
C VAL A 192 0.92 28.05 10.62
N THR A 193 0.06 27.09 10.95
CA THR A 193 0.44 25.74 11.36
C THR A 193 -0.47 24.74 10.66
N GLY A 194 0.06 23.63 10.20
CA GLY A 194 -0.75 22.62 9.53
C GLY A 194 -0.03 21.30 9.35
N ALA A 195 -0.78 20.36 8.78
CA ALA A 195 -0.25 19.09 8.33
C ALA A 195 -0.91 18.72 7.01
N GLU A 196 -0.11 18.22 6.08
CA GLU A 196 -0.57 17.80 4.75
C GLU A 196 -0.14 16.37 4.47
N ALA A 197 -0.84 15.72 3.55
CA ALA A 197 -0.48 14.39 3.09
C ALA A 197 -0.84 14.23 1.61
N ALA A 198 0.10 13.63 0.86
CA ALA A 198 -0.14 13.30 -0.54
C ALA A 198 0.30 11.88 -0.85
N VAL A 199 -0.33 11.31 -1.87
CA VAL A 199 -0.04 9.98 -2.39
C VAL A 199 0.26 10.10 -3.88
N ALA A 200 1.29 9.39 -4.34
CA ALA A 200 1.72 9.46 -5.73
C ALA A 200 0.59 9.04 -6.68
N GLY A 201 0.50 9.70 -7.82
CA GLY A 201 -0.48 9.35 -8.86
C GLY A 201 -1.92 9.79 -8.56
N GLN A 202 -2.19 10.44 -7.41
CA GLN A 202 -3.53 10.97 -7.15
C GLN A 202 -3.85 12.22 -7.99
N PRO A 203 -5.13 12.43 -8.35
CA PRO A 203 -5.56 13.70 -8.92
C PRO A 203 -5.14 14.85 -8.01
N TYR A 204 -4.49 15.83 -8.61
CA TYR A 204 -3.89 16.94 -7.91
C TYR A 204 -3.97 18.18 -8.80
N THR A 205 -4.32 19.32 -8.20
CA THR A 205 -4.27 20.62 -8.86
C THR A 205 -3.13 21.40 -8.27
N SER A 206 -2.12 21.68 -9.10
CA SER A 206 -0.95 22.45 -8.69
C SER A 206 -1.36 23.88 -8.35
N CYS A 207 -0.90 24.33 -7.19
CA CYS A 207 -0.94 25.68 -6.68
C CYS A 207 0.32 26.46 -7.06
N ARG A 208 1.50 25.86 -6.96
CA ARG A 208 2.79 26.53 -7.21
C ARG A 208 3.89 25.62 -7.74
N TYR A 209 4.01 24.43 -7.18
CA TYR A 209 5.02 23.43 -7.48
C TYR A 209 4.39 22.26 -8.25
N PRO A 210 5.13 21.66 -9.19
CA PRO A 210 6.45 22.08 -9.68
C PRO A 210 6.37 23.38 -10.50
N ARG A 211 7.41 24.24 -10.42
CA ARG A 211 7.45 25.53 -11.14
C ARG A 211 7.42 25.40 -12.67
N ALA A 212 7.96 24.30 -13.19
CA ALA A 212 7.86 23.95 -14.60
C ALA A 212 6.72 22.95 -14.75
N ARG A 213 5.91 23.08 -15.81
CA ARG A 213 4.91 22.06 -16.16
C ARG A 213 5.63 20.72 -16.33
N GLN A 214 5.45 19.82 -15.38
CA GLN A 214 5.89 18.44 -15.51
C GLN A 214 4.87 17.69 -16.37
N SER A 215 5.35 16.87 -17.30
CA SER A 215 4.49 15.90 -17.99
C SER A 215 4.20 14.74 -17.05
N GLY A 216 2.93 14.51 -16.73
CA GLY A 216 2.48 13.42 -15.85
C GLY A 216 1.95 13.89 -14.49
N THR A 217 1.49 12.94 -13.68
CA THR A 217 1.04 13.18 -12.31
C THR A 217 2.25 13.37 -11.40
N PRO A 218 2.29 14.39 -10.53
CA PRO A 218 3.42 14.59 -9.62
C PRO A 218 3.59 13.42 -8.66
N ASP A 219 4.83 13.26 -8.17
CA ASP A 219 5.11 12.38 -7.05
C ASP A 219 4.53 12.93 -5.74
N GLU A 220 4.45 12.07 -4.73
CA GLU A 220 3.89 12.38 -3.43
C GLU A 220 4.61 13.53 -2.72
N VAL A 221 5.92 13.65 -2.89
CA VAL A 221 6.72 14.71 -2.26
C VAL A 221 6.45 16.06 -2.91
N THR A 222 6.35 16.09 -4.23
CA THR A 222 6.01 17.29 -5.00
C THR A 222 4.62 17.77 -4.62
N ALA A 223 3.64 16.85 -4.58
CA ALA A 223 2.26 17.17 -4.24
C ALA A 223 2.12 17.68 -2.79
N VAL A 224 2.76 17.03 -1.80
CA VAL A 224 2.64 17.46 -0.40
C VAL A 224 3.30 18.81 -0.15
N VAL A 225 4.46 19.08 -0.77
CA VAL A 225 5.15 20.37 -0.63
C VAL A 225 4.32 21.51 -1.23
N ASP A 226 3.62 21.24 -2.33
CA ASP A 226 2.74 22.23 -2.92
C ASP A 226 1.47 22.48 -2.12
N GLN A 227 0.88 21.44 -1.54
CA GLN A 227 -0.22 21.57 -0.59
C GLN A 227 0.19 22.43 0.61
N VAL A 228 1.41 22.24 1.15
CA VAL A 228 1.94 23.11 2.20
C VAL A 228 2.04 24.56 1.73
N ALA A 229 2.53 24.79 0.50
CA ALA A 229 2.61 26.15 -0.05
C ALA A 229 1.23 26.80 -0.21
N ALA A 230 0.24 26.03 -0.64
CA ALA A 230 -1.17 26.46 -0.72
C ALA A 230 -1.72 26.81 0.67
N ALA A 231 -1.53 25.93 1.67
CA ALA A 231 -2.04 26.13 3.02
C ALA A 231 -1.40 27.35 3.72
N VAL A 232 -0.11 27.59 3.51
CA VAL A 232 0.60 28.77 4.05
C VAL A 232 0.02 30.07 3.52
N TRP A 233 -0.38 30.09 2.26
CA TRP A 233 -1.01 31.25 1.66
C TRP A 233 -2.45 31.45 2.10
N ASP A 234 -3.25 30.38 2.10
CA ASP A 234 -4.64 30.42 2.54
C ASP A 234 -4.75 30.93 3.98
N GLY A 235 -3.75 30.62 4.81
CA GLY A 235 -3.65 31.15 6.17
C GLY A 235 -3.51 32.68 6.28
N ILE A 236 -3.24 33.40 5.18
CA ILE A 236 -3.05 34.86 5.16
C ILE A 236 -4.01 35.57 4.23
N ALA A 237 -4.25 35.02 3.05
CA ALA A 237 -5.11 35.62 2.05
C ALA A 237 -6.15 34.61 1.56
N PRO A 238 -7.11 34.19 2.42
CA PRO A 238 -8.09 33.17 2.07
C PRO A 238 -8.79 33.49 0.75
N GLY A 239 -8.72 32.56 -0.21
CA GLY A 239 -9.41 32.68 -1.50
C GLY A 239 -8.74 33.57 -2.54
N GLN A 240 -7.53 34.10 -2.30
CA GLN A 240 -6.77 34.80 -3.34
C GLN A 240 -6.04 33.81 -4.27
N GLN A 241 -6.07 34.08 -5.58
CA GLN A 241 -5.34 33.27 -6.58
C GLN A 241 -3.87 33.68 -6.69
N PHE A 242 -3.03 32.69 -6.98
CA PHE A 242 -1.59 32.88 -7.17
C PHE A 242 -1.22 33.15 -8.63
N ASN A 243 -0.14 33.91 -8.80
CA ASN A 243 0.63 33.88 -10.04
C ASN A 243 2.13 33.88 -9.71
N ASP A 244 2.94 33.69 -10.76
CA ASP A 244 4.40 33.59 -10.64
C ASP A 244 5.08 34.81 -10.02
N ARG A 245 4.40 35.98 -10.01
CA ARG A 245 4.93 37.23 -9.49
C ARG A 245 4.57 37.48 -8.03
N THR A 246 3.35 37.11 -7.62
CA THR A 246 2.86 37.40 -6.26
C THR A 246 3.39 36.43 -5.21
N PHE A 247 3.55 35.15 -5.57
CA PHE A 247 4.03 34.13 -4.64
C PHE A 247 5.43 34.43 -4.07
N PRO A 248 6.48 34.72 -4.88
CA PRO A 248 7.82 34.98 -4.35
C PRO A 248 7.92 36.23 -3.47
N GLN A 249 7.09 37.24 -3.72
CA GLN A 249 7.05 38.46 -2.89
C GLN A 249 6.46 38.17 -1.51
N PHE A 250 5.47 37.29 -1.45
CA PHE A 250 4.79 36.91 -0.23
C PHE A 250 5.65 36.05 0.69
N VAL A 251 6.27 35.00 0.16
CA VAL A 251 7.06 34.04 0.97
C VAL A 251 8.30 34.69 1.59
N ARG A 252 8.82 35.78 1.02
CA ARG A 252 9.88 36.60 1.63
C ARG A 252 9.48 37.22 2.98
N ASN A 253 8.18 37.37 3.24
CA ASN A 253 7.70 37.88 4.52
C ASN A 253 7.69 36.80 5.61
N VAL A 254 7.88 35.52 5.28
CA VAL A 254 8.08 34.47 6.30
C VAL A 254 9.38 34.76 7.06
N GLY A 255 9.25 34.99 8.36
CA GLY A 255 10.32 35.37 9.28
C GLY A 255 11.03 34.17 9.89
N SER A 256 10.30 33.08 10.13
CA SER A 256 10.85 31.80 10.59
C SER A 256 9.85 30.67 10.34
N GLY A 257 10.31 29.43 10.39
CA GLY A 257 9.42 28.28 10.33
C GLY A 257 10.15 26.95 10.33
N GLU A 258 9.36 25.89 10.39
CA GLU A 258 9.82 24.53 10.16
C GLU A 258 8.85 23.78 9.27
N LEU A 259 9.42 22.94 8.41
CA LEU A 259 8.71 21.94 7.63
C LEU A 259 9.37 20.58 7.88
N LEU A 260 8.61 19.65 8.44
CA LEU A 260 9.00 18.25 8.58
C LEU A 260 8.27 17.43 7.51
N LEU A 261 9.01 16.90 6.55
CA LEU A 261 8.54 15.95 5.56
C LEU A 261 8.92 14.53 5.99
N VAL A 262 7.96 13.62 5.98
CA VAL A 262 8.19 12.18 6.17
C VAL A 262 7.73 11.46 4.91
N CYS A 263 8.69 10.83 4.21
CA CYS A 263 8.46 10.14 2.94
C CYS A 263 8.60 8.63 3.14
N GLU A 264 7.67 7.83 2.58
CA GLU A 264 7.72 6.37 2.74
C GLU A 264 8.83 5.67 1.95
N GLN A 265 9.35 6.30 0.88
CA GLN A 265 10.45 5.74 0.07
C GLN A 265 11.66 6.67 0.02
N GLY A 266 11.41 7.98 0.02
CA GLY A 266 12.41 9.04 -0.16
C GLY A 266 12.10 9.84 -1.43
N PRO A 267 12.43 11.14 -1.48
CA PRO A 267 12.07 11.97 -2.63
C PRO A 267 12.70 11.49 -3.94
N SER A 268 11.90 11.43 -5.01
CA SER A 268 12.39 11.25 -6.37
C SER A 268 13.18 12.48 -6.85
N ALA A 269 13.81 12.42 -8.03
CA ALA A 269 14.46 13.60 -8.62
C ALA A 269 13.51 14.81 -8.75
N ALA A 270 12.23 14.57 -9.09
CA ALA A 270 11.21 15.62 -9.17
C ALA A 270 10.89 16.18 -7.77
N GLY A 271 10.62 15.32 -6.79
CA GLY A 271 10.43 15.70 -5.39
C GLY A 271 11.62 16.47 -4.80
N GLN A 272 12.85 16.05 -5.10
CA GLN A 272 14.07 16.76 -4.69
C GLN A 272 14.14 18.17 -5.27
N ALA A 273 13.83 18.32 -6.57
CA ALA A 273 13.79 19.62 -7.22
C ALA A 273 12.68 20.51 -6.63
N THR A 274 11.53 19.94 -6.29
CA THR A 274 10.43 20.65 -5.62
C THR A 274 10.85 21.13 -4.22
N VAL A 275 11.45 20.27 -3.39
CA VAL A 275 11.96 20.65 -2.06
C VAL A 275 13.03 21.74 -2.19
N ALA A 276 13.94 21.64 -3.15
CA ALA A 276 14.96 22.67 -3.39
C ALA A 276 14.33 24.02 -3.80
N ALA A 277 13.31 24.00 -4.67
CA ALA A 277 12.58 25.20 -5.05
C ALA A 277 11.83 25.82 -3.87
N PHE A 278 11.25 24.99 -3.00
CA PHE A 278 10.63 25.42 -1.76
C PHE A 278 11.65 26.05 -0.80
N VAL A 279 12.79 25.41 -0.53
CA VAL A 279 13.86 25.97 0.31
C VAL A 279 14.34 27.33 -0.22
N ALA A 280 14.45 27.48 -1.54
CA ALA A 280 14.82 28.74 -2.16
C ALA A 280 13.75 29.85 -1.99
N ASP A 281 12.46 29.48 -1.97
CA ASP A 281 11.36 30.40 -1.72
C ASP A 281 11.20 30.77 -0.23
N PHE A 282 11.53 29.84 0.67
CA PHE A 282 11.37 29.98 2.12
C PHE A 282 12.73 29.92 2.84
N PRO A 283 13.65 30.88 2.62
CA PRO A 283 15.02 30.79 3.11
C PRO A 283 15.13 30.77 4.64
N LYS A 284 14.15 31.30 5.37
CA LYS A 284 14.12 31.33 6.84
C LYS A 284 13.39 30.13 7.46
N VAL A 285 13.00 29.15 6.66
CA VAL A 285 12.32 27.94 7.11
C VAL A 285 13.30 26.79 7.11
N ARG A 286 13.43 26.11 8.25
CA ARG A 286 14.18 24.86 8.34
C ARG A 286 13.35 23.74 7.73
N VAL A 287 13.90 23.03 6.73
CA VAL A 287 13.22 21.89 6.11
C VAL A 287 13.95 20.61 6.51
N GLN A 288 13.22 19.66 7.10
CA GLN A 288 13.70 18.32 7.41
C GLN A 288 12.96 17.30 6.55
N VAL A 289 13.69 16.36 5.96
CA VAL A 289 13.12 15.27 5.15
C VAL A 289 13.61 13.94 5.70
N ASP A 290 12.68 13.15 6.25
CA ASP A 290 12.93 11.84 6.84
C ASP A 290 12.37 10.72 5.94
N TYR A 291 13.14 9.66 5.70
CA TYR A 291 12.74 8.52 4.85
C TYR A 291 13.52 7.25 5.19
N PRO A 292 12.98 6.03 4.93
CA PRO A 292 13.60 4.79 5.42
C PRO A 292 14.82 4.34 4.61
N GLY A 293 14.91 4.68 3.32
CA GLY A 293 15.93 4.17 2.42
C GLY A 293 17.27 4.91 2.49
N ALA A 294 18.38 4.16 2.47
CA ALA A 294 19.71 4.73 2.32
C ALA A 294 19.88 5.39 0.96
N ALA A 295 20.22 6.67 0.96
CA ALA A 295 20.36 7.49 -0.21
C ALA A 295 21.12 6.83 -1.39
N ALA A 296 20.56 7.01 -2.58
CA ALA A 296 21.25 7.17 -3.86
C ALA A 296 22.57 6.38 -4.06
N ARG A 297 22.51 5.04 -4.17
CA ARG A 297 23.51 4.29 -4.96
C ARG A 297 22.93 3.30 -5.99
N SER A 298 21.61 3.08 -6.01
CA SER A 298 21.02 2.17 -7.02
C SER A 298 19.61 2.54 -7.51
N GLY A 299 18.86 3.45 -6.87
CA GLY A 299 17.44 3.71 -7.21
C GLY A 299 17.03 5.17 -7.45
N GLY A 300 17.92 6.15 -7.33
CA GLY A 300 17.61 7.57 -7.61
C GLY A 300 16.70 8.28 -6.59
N LEU A 301 16.33 7.63 -5.47
CA LEU A 301 15.52 8.21 -4.39
C LEU A 301 16.40 8.72 -3.23
N GLY A 302 15.95 9.78 -2.58
CA GLY A 302 16.62 10.40 -1.43
C GLY A 302 17.81 11.30 -1.81
N TYR A 303 18.49 11.84 -0.79
CA TYR A 303 19.58 12.80 -0.93
C TYR A 303 20.93 12.15 -0.65
N ALA A 304 21.90 12.29 -1.56
CA ALA A 304 23.24 11.72 -1.41
C ALA A 304 23.97 12.15 -0.13
N ASP A 305 23.61 13.30 0.45
CA ASP A 305 24.21 13.87 1.66
C ASP A 305 23.30 13.79 2.90
N ALA A 306 22.29 12.91 2.89
CA ALA A 306 21.51 12.61 4.08
C ALA A 306 22.30 11.79 5.10
N VAL A 307 21.94 11.93 6.38
CA VAL A 307 22.55 11.24 7.51
C VAL A 307 21.61 10.19 8.09
N GLN A 308 22.14 9.10 8.60
CA GLN A 308 21.35 8.07 9.26
C GLN A 308 20.76 8.61 10.58
N ALA A 309 19.44 8.43 10.79
CA ALA A 309 18.76 8.87 11.98
C ALA A 309 17.53 7.98 12.26
N GLY A 310 17.38 7.49 13.50
CA GLY A 310 16.14 6.83 13.96
C GLY A 310 15.70 5.62 13.14
N GLY A 311 16.63 4.82 12.60
CA GLY A 311 16.32 3.67 11.74
C GLY A 311 16.05 4.01 10.27
N GLY A 312 16.18 5.27 9.88
CA GLY A 312 16.11 5.74 8.49
C GLY A 312 17.18 6.78 8.18
N TRP A 313 16.87 7.67 7.25
CA TRP A 313 17.74 8.70 6.69
C TRP A 313 17.08 10.05 6.78
N ARG A 314 17.89 11.08 7.03
CA ARG A 314 17.46 12.43 7.28
C ARG A 314 18.29 13.41 6.48
N LYS A 315 17.62 14.27 5.71
CA LYS A 315 18.20 15.47 5.12
C LYS A 315 17.66 16.69 5.86
N VAL A 316 18.56 17.60 6.25
CA VAL A 316 18.18 18.89 6.83
C VAL A 316 18.69 20.01 5.93
N PHE A 317 17.78 20.91 5.58
CA PHE A 317 18.08 22.22 4.99
C PHE A 317 17.92 23.24 6.12
N PRO A 318 19.02 23.83 6.62
CA PRO A 318 18.94 24.82 7.70
C PRO A 318 18.23 26.09 7.20
N ALA A 319 17.60 26.81 8.14
CA ALA A 319 17.21 28.19 7.88
C ALA A 319 18.47 29.05 7.70
N GLY A 320 18.47 29.90 6.67
CA GLY A 320 19.52 30.87 6.36
C GLY A 320 19.33 32.24 6.99
#